data_AF-A0AAD5BVU5-F1
#
_entry.id   AF-A0AAD5BVU5-F1
#
_cell.length_a   1.000
_cell.length_b   1.000
_cell.length_c   1.000
_cell.angle_alpha   90.00
_cell.angle_beta   90.00
_cell.angle_gamma   90.00
#
_symmetry.space_group_name_H-M   'P 1'
#
loop_
_entity.id
_entity.type
_entity.pdbx_description
1 polymer ?
#
loop_
_entity_poly.entity_id
_entity_poly.type
_entity_poly.pdbx_seq_one_letter_code
_entity_poly.pdbx_strand_id
1 'polypeptide(L)'
;MQVIFSTRSFCSRYYKNQSLKMAFDMAPADPTVDLNMQLIKLAYGLLSGKYSVPAVQKQEGIRPKMFNAVIEASYPKFSTMPQQDALEFFLHFIDQVERINAGCPEEDPARSFKFGIEERLQCPSGKVAYNKRNDYILSLNIPLEKATNKKELEEFQKLKVQRETEGKEISSDEIVRPRVPLSACLDSFSQPEEVQGFYSTALKARTTAI
;
A
#
# COMPACT_ATOMS: atom_id res chain seq x y z
N MET A 1 8.28 -4.68 1.84
CA MET A 1 8.78 -6.05 2.11
C MET A 1 8.76 -6.45 3.57
N GLN A 2 9.33 -5.67 4.51
CA GLN A 2 9.32 -6.02 5.94
C GLN A 2 7.89 -6.29 6.45
N VAL A 3 6.96 -5.35 6.23
CA VAL A 3 5.54 -5.49 6.61
C VAL A 3 4.90 -6.72 5.96
N ILE A 4 5.18 -6.98 4.68
CA ILE A 4 4.65 -8.13 3.94
C ILE A 4 5.06 -9.44 4.62
N PHE A 5 6.34 -9.61 4.91
CA PHE A 5 6.86 -10.80 5.61
C PHE A 5 6.62 -10.80 7.12
N SER A 6 5.91 -9.81 7.67
CA SER A 6 5.31 -9.90 9.00
C SER A 6 3.91 -10.52 8.96
N THR A 7 3.29 -10.64 7.79
CA THR A 7 1.95 -11.23 7.65
C THR A 7 1.99 -12.76 7.64
N ARG A 8 0.98 -13.39 8.24
CA ARG A 8 0.91 -14.86 8.36
C ARG A 8 0.89 -15.56 7.00
N SER A 9 0.17 -15.02 6.02
CA SER A 9 -0.01 -15.64 4.70
C SER A 9 1.32 -15.72 3.95
N PHE A 10 2.05 -14.60 3.86
CA PHE A 10 3.36 -14.57 3.20
C PHE A 10 4.41 -15.40 3.95
N CYS A 11 4.43 -15.35 5.28
CA CYS A 11 5.29 -16.23 6.08
C CYS A 11 5.01 -17.72 5.83
N SER A 12 3.75 -18.10 5.74
CA SER A 12 3.38 -19.50 5.55
C SER A 12 3.76 -19.95 4.13
N ARG A 13 3.39 -19.16 3.11
CA ARG A 13 3.62 -19.49 1.70
C ARG A 13 5.10 -19.56 1.30
N TYR A 14 5.93 -18.63 1.78
CA TYR A 14 7.30 -18.46 1.29
C TYR A 14 8.39 -18.86 2.28
N TYR A 15 8.05 -19.24 3.53
CA TYR A 15 9.04 -19.65 4.53
C TYR A 15 8.68 -20.95 5.26
N LYS A 16 7.45 -21.12 5.75
CA LYS A 16 7.08 -22.31 6.52
C LYS A 16 6.77 -23.53 5.64
N ASN A 17 6.04 -23.33 4.56
CA ASN A 17 5.53 -24.42 3.71
C ASN A 17 6.52 -24.83 2.62
N GLN A 18 7.58 -24.05 2.39
CA GLN A 18 8.56 -24.31 1.35
C GLN A 18 9.97 -24.12 1.88
N SER A 19 10.84 -25.09 1.61
CA SER A 19 12.27 -24.98 1.93
C SER A 19 13.04 -24.34 0.77
N LEU A 20 14.16 -23.67 1.08
CA LEU A 20 15.07 -23.13 0.05
C LEU A 20 15.51 -24.18 -0.97
N LYS A 21 15.75 -25.42 -0.50
CA LYS A 21 16.17 -26.52 -1.37
C LYS A 21 15.05 -26.89 -2.36
N MET A 22 13.85 -27.12 -1.85
CA MET A 22 12.69 -27.45 -2.70
C MET A 22 12.37 -26.32 -3.69
N ALA A 23 12.47 -25.07 -3.24
CA ALA A 23 12.26 -23.91 -4.11
C ALA A 23 13.27 -23.85 -5.26
N PHE A 24 14.55 -24.13 -4.97
CA PHE A 24 15.61 -24.16 -5.97
C PHE A 24 15.43 -25.33 -6.95
N ASP A 25 15.06 -26.51 -6.46
CA ASP A 25 14.84 -27.71 -7.29
C ASP A 25 13.63 -27.54 -8.24
N MET A 26 12.64 -26.74 -7.85
CA MET A 26 11.43 -26.45 -8.65
C MET A 26 11.58 -25.22 -9.56
N ALA A 27 12.63 -24.42 -9.37
CA ALA A 27 12.87 -23.22 -10.16
C ALA A 27 13.18 -23.57 -11.63
N PRO A 28 12.90 -22.66 -12.58
CA PRO A 28 13.36 -22.82 -13.96
C PRO A 28 14.90 -22.87 -14.02
N ALA A 29 15.44 -23.18 -15.21
CA ALA A 29 16.88 -23.33 -15.43
C ALA A 29 17.72 -22.15 -14.90
N ASP A 30 17.16 -20.93 -14.92
CA ASP A 30 17.72 -19.77 -14.23
C ASP A 30 16.84 -19.34 -13.04
N PRO A 31 17.23 -19.66 -11.79
CA PRO A 31 16.48 -19.27 -10.59
C PRO A 31 16.58 -17.76 -10.28
N THR A 32 17.48 -17.02 -10.94
CA THR A 32 17.65 -15.58 -10.70
C THR A 32 16.52 -14.74 -11.29
N VAL A 33 15.83 -15.27 -12.31
CA VAL A 33 14.68 -14.63 -12.94
C VAL A 33 13.33 -15.10 -12.39
N ASP A 34 13.32 -16.12 -11.52
CA ASP A 34 12.10 -16.65 -10.91
C ASP A 34 11.68 -15.86 -9.67
N LEU A 35 10.54 -15.18 -9.76
CA LEU A 35 10.00 -14.40 -8.65
C LEU A 35 9.69 -15.27 -7.42
N ASN A 36 9.16 -16.49 -7.61
CA ASN A 36 8.82 -17.37 -6.49
C ASN A 36 10.09 -17.74 -5.70
N MET A 37 11.16 -18.16 -6.38
CA MET A 37 12.46 -18.41 -5.77
C MET A 37 13.04 -17.16 -5.09
N GLN A 38 12.97 -15.99 -5.72
CA GLN A 38 13.47 -14.76 -5.11
C GLN A 38 12.68 -14.33 -3.86
N LEU A 39 11.35 -14.56 -3.83
CA LEU A 39 10.51 -14.32 -2.65
C LEU A 39 10.85 -15.26 -1.50
N ILE A 40 11.05 -16.55 -1.78
CA ILE A 40 11.44 -17.54 -0.78
C ILE A 40 12.83 -17.21 -0.23
N LYS A 41 13.78 -16.91 -1.10
CA LYS A 41 15.11 -16.46 -0.71
C LYS A 41 15.05 -15.22 0.19
N LEU A 42 14.25 -14.23 -0.16
CA LEU A 42 14.04 -13.03 0.64
C LEU A 42 13.39 -13.36 1.99
N ALA A 43 12.36 -14.20 2.01
CA ALA A 43 11.68 -14.65 3.22
C ALA A 43 12.65 -15.33 4.19
N TYR A 44 13.49 -16.24 3.70
CA TYR A 44 14.55 -16.87 4.50
C TYR A 44 15.58 -15.85 4.99
N GLY A 45 15.96 -14.89 4.15
CA GLY A 45 16.84 -13.79 4.55
C GLY A 45 16.30 -12.97 5.72
N LEU A 46 14.99 -12.77 5.77
CA LEU A 46 14.31 -11.98 6.81
C LEU A 46 13.94 -12.78 8.06
N LEU A 47 13.45 -14.02 7.88
CA LEU A 47 12.77 -14.78 8.92
C LEU A 47 13.62 -15.86 9.58
N SER A 48 14.74 -16.27 8.96
CA SER A 48 15.58 -17.35 9.50
C SER A 48 16.41 -16.95 10.72
N GLY A 49 16.54 -15.65 11.01
CA GLY A 49 17.42 -15.12 12.07
C GLY A 49 18.92 -15.14 11.72
N LYS A 50 19.34 -15.83 10.65
CA LYS A 50 20.76 -15.95 10.25
C LYS A 50 21.42 -14.61 9.98
N TYR A 51 20.68 -13.65 9.42
CA TYR A 51 21.16 -12.32 9.06
C TYR A 51 20.82 -11.26 10.11
N SER A 52 20.35 -11.68 11.28
CA SER A 52 19.98 -10.82 12.40
C SER A 52 21.08 -10.69 13.45
N VAL A 53 22.21 -11.40 13.28
CA VAL A 53 23.33 -11.38 14.21
C VAL A 53 24.32 -10.26 13.82
N PRO A 54 24.60 -9.30 14.72
CA PRO A 54 25.59 -8.26 14.45
C PRO A 54 27.02 -8.82 14.55
N ALA A 55 27.85 -8.57 13.53
CA ALA A 55 29.23 -9.07 13.51
C ALA A 55 30.18 -8.24 14.40
N VAL A 56 30.00 -6.90 14.44
CA VAL A 56 30.99 -6.01 15.12
C VAL A 56 30.36 -4.82 15.84
N GLN A 57 29.11 -4.41 15.53
CA GLN A 57 28.30 -3.38 16.22
C GLN A 57 27.03 -2.99 15.44
N LYS A 58 27.00 -3.30 14.14
CA LYS A 58 25.83 -3.08 13.26
C LYS A 58 25.44 -4.39 12.58
N GLN A 59 24.14 -4.55 12.35
CA GLN A 59 23.60 -5.62 11.52
C GLN A 59 23.88 -5.28 10.04
N GLU A 60 24.64 -6.12 9.34
CA GLU A 60 24.92 -5.92 7.90
C GLU A 60 23.66 -6.07 7.02
N GLY A 61 22.69 -6.85 7.52
CA GLY A 61 21.41 -7.06 6.87
C GLY A 61 21.52 -7.88 5.58
N ILE A 62 20.47 -7.80 4.77
CA ILE A 62 20.38 -8.47 3.46
C ILE A 62 20.28 -7.44 2.34
N ARG A 63 20.87 -7.75 1.19
CA ARG A 63 20.81 -6.92 -0.03
C ARG A 63 20.02 -7.65 -1.12
N PRO A 64 18.72 -7.37 -1.30
CA PRO A 64 17.84 -8.16 -2.18
C PRO A 64 17.96 -7.78 -3.66
N LYS A 65 19.19 -7.68 -4.21
CA LYS A 65 19.43 -7.23 -5.59
C LYS A 65 18.72 -8.08 -6.65
N MET A 66 18.70 -9.40 -6.48
CA MET A 66 18.03 -10.30 -7.42
C MET A 66 16.52 -10.14 -7.40
N PHE A 67 15.92 -10.00 -6.21
CA PHE A 67 14.49 -9.72 -6.09
C PHE A 67 14.12 -8.39 -6.77
N ASN A 68 14.91 -7.34 -6.52
CA ASN A 68 14.70 -6.05 -7.17
C ASN A 68 14.75 -6.18 -8.70
N ALA A 69 15.77 -6.86 -9.25
CA ALA A 69 15.89 -7.06 -10.69
C ALA A 69 14.66 -7.76 -11.31
N VAL A 70 14.11 -8.78 -10.64
CA VAL A 70 12.91 -9.50 -11.13
C VAL A 70 11.66 -8.61 -11.10
N ILE A 71 11.46 -7.85 -10.02
CA ILE A 71 10.30 -6.95 -9.91
C ILE A 71 10.41 -5.79 -10.91
N GLU A 72 11.60 -5.20 -11.07
CA GLU A 72 11.87 -4.09 -11.97
C GLU A 72 11.72 -4.50 -13.45
N ALA A 73 12.14 -5.72 -13.82
CA ALA A 73 11.99 -6.23 -15.18
C ALA A 73 10.53 -6.27 -15.65
N SER A 74 9.58 -6.39 -14.72
CA SER A 74 8.15 -6.40 -15.01
C SER A 74 7.50 -5.01 -15.05
N TYR A 75 8.21 -3.94 -14.66
CA TYR A 75 7.67 -2.57 -14.62
C TYR A 75 8.70 -1.50 -14.98
N PRO A 76 8.64 -0.92 -16.19
CA PRO A 76 9.64 0.03 -16.68
C PRO A 76 9.87 1.25 -15.78
N LYS A 77 8.87 1.74 -15.04
CA LYS A 77 9.07 2.89 -14.15
C LYS A 77 9.97 2.57 -12.96
N PHE A 78 9.97 1.34 -12.46
CA PHE A 78 10.84 0.90 -11.36
C PHE A 78 12.25 0.57 -11.81
N SER A 79 12.48 0.37 -13.11
CA SER A 79 13.84 0.22 -13.65
C SER A 79 14.69 1.47 -13.51
N THR A 80 14.07 2.62 -13.24
CA THR A 80 14.78 3.87 -12.96
C THR A 80 15.16 3.90 -11.47
N MET A 81 16.32 4.47 -11.13
CA MET A 81 16.82 4.58 -9.75
C MET A 81 16.29 5.77 -8.89
N PRO A 82 15.22 6.55 -9.23
CA PRO A 82 14.76 7.62 -8.36
C PRO A 82 13.89 7.09 -7.21
N GLN A 83 13.50 8.00 -6.32
CA GLN A 83 12.51 7.74 -5.27
C GLN A 83 11.19 7.28 -5.88
N GLN A 84 10.61 6.22 -5.32
CA GLN A 84 9.37 5.59 -5.80
C GLN A 84 8.28 5.67 -4.73
N ASP A 85 7.03 5.71 -5.18
CA ASP A 85 5.87 5.63 -4.29
C ASP A 85 5.69 4.22 -3.73
N ALA A 86 5.47 4.12 -2.42
CA ALA A 86 5.36 2.83 -1.73
C ALA A 86 4.05 2.10 -2.06
N LEU A 87 2.97 2.85 -2.35
CA LEU A 87 1.67 2.30 -2.71
C LEU A 87 1.71 1.70 -4.11
N GLU A 88 2.29 2.42 -5.07
CA GLU A 88 2.47 1.95 -6.44
C GLU A 88 3.31 0.66 -6.45
N PHE A 89 4.43 0.64 -5.70
CA PHE A 89 5.23 -0.58 -5.54
C PHE A 89 4.43 -1.72 -4.92
N PHE A 90 3.64 -1.45 -3.87
CA PHE A 90 2.84 -2.47 -3.22
C PHE A 90 1.77 -3.08 -4.15
N LEU A 91 1.03 -2.25 -4.90
CA LEU A 91 0.03 -2.73 -5.85
C LEU A 91 0.67 -3.57 -6.97
N HIS A 92 1.78 -3.09 -7.54
CA HIS A 92 2.53 -3.85 -8.54
C HIS A 92 3.04 -5.18 -7.97
N PHE A 93 3.58 -5.16 -6.76
CA PHE A 93 4.03 -6.36 -6.07
C PHE A 93 2.90 -7.37 -5.87
N ILE A 94 1.71 -6.92 -5.45
CA ILE A 94 0.54 -7.76 -5.27
C ILE A 94 0.11 -8.38 -6.60
N ASP A 95 -0.01 -7.59 -7.67
CA ASP A 95 -0.35 -8.10 -9.01
C ASP A 95 0.65 -9.17 -9.50
N GLN A 96 1.95 -8.96 -9.28
CA GLN A 96 2.97 -9.95 -9.62
C GLN A 96 2.84 -11.24 -8.79
N VAL A 97 2.49 -11.15 -7.50
CA VAL A 97 2.23 -12.30 -6.63
C VAL A 97 0.97 -13.06 -7.05
N GLU A 98 -0.09 -12.36 -7.42
CA GLU A 98 -1.33 -12.99 -7.92
C GLU A 98 -1.07 -13.75 -9.22
N ARG A 99 -0.32 -13.15 -10.15
CA ARG A 99 0.03 -13.78 -11.44
C ARG A 99 0.79 -15.09 -11.27
N ILE A 100 1.80 -15.15 -10.40
CA ILE A 100 2.57 -16.39 -10.18
C ILE A 100 1.76 -17.46 -9.44
N ASN A 101 0.74 -17.09 -8.67
CA ASN A 101 -0.14 -18.03 -7.96
C ASN A 101 -1.47 -18.27 -8.67
N ALA A 102 -1.66 -17.77 -9.91
CA ALA A 102 -2.91 -17.93 -10.66
C ALA A 102 -3.33 -19.40 -10.86
N GLY A 103 -2.36 -20.31 -10.94
CA GLY A 103 -2.60 -21.75 -11.04
C GLY A 103 -3.01 -22.43 -9.73
N CYS A 104 -2.77 -21.78 -8.57
CA CYS A 104 -3.17 -22.29 -7.26
C CYS A 104 -3.66 -21.14 -6.35
N PRO A 105 -4.88 -20.62 -6.57
CA PRO A 105 -5.40 -19.47 -5.82
C PRO A 105 -5.57 -19.71 -4.31
N GLU A 106 -5.60 -20.96 -3.86
CA GLU A 106 -5.67 -21.31 -2.43
C GLU A 106 -4.37 -21.00 -1.69
N GLU A 107 -3.24 -21.03 -2.40
CA GLU A 107 -1.92 -20.73 -1.85
C GLU A 107 -1.52 -19.25 -2.02
N ASP A 108 -2.32 -18.47 -2.76
CA ASP A 108 -2.03 -17.06 -3.03
C ASP A 108 -2.10 -16.22 -1.74
N PRO A 109 -0.96 -15.70 -1.25
CA PRO A 109 -0.93 -14.93 -0.03
C PRO A 109 -1.46 -13.51 -0.21
N ALA A 110 -1.59 -12.99 -1.45
CA ALA A 110 -2.14 -11.67 -1.72
C ALA A 110 -3.62 -11.56 -1.32
N ARG A 111 -4.35 -12.69 -1.35
CA ARG A 111 -5.76 -12.77 -0.92
C ARG A 111 -6.00 -12.28 0.50
N SER A 112 -5.00 -12.31 1.40
CA SER A 112 -5.18 -11.79 2.76
C SER A 112 -5.34 -10.28 2.84
N PHE A 113 -4.99 -9.56 1.78
CA PHE A 113 -5.20 -8.11 1.68
C PHE A 113 -6.47 -7.76 0.91
N LYS A 114 -7.09 -8.73 0.23
CA LYS A 114 -8.23 -8.49 -0.65
C LYS A 114 -9.52 -8.36 0.15
N PHE A 115 -10.26 -7.29 -0.05
CA PHE A 115 -11.58 -7.08 0.55
C PHE A 115 -12.58 -6.56 -0.49
N GLY A 116 -13.87 -6.75 -0.20
CA GLY A 116 -14.96 -6.23 -1.03
C GLY A 116 -15.41 -4.86 -0.55
N ILE A 117 -15.54 -3.91 -1.48
CA ILE A 117 -16.19 -2.62 -1.28
C ILE A 117 -17.57 -2.70 -1.94
N GLU A 118 -18.59 -2.32 -1.19
CA GLU A 118 -19.96 -2.14 -1.70
C GLU A 118 -20.27 -0.66 -1.76
N GLU A 119 -20.58 -0.16 -2.95
CA GLU A 119 -21.01 1.21 -3.21
C GLU A 119 -22.53 1.21 -3.39
N ARG A 120 -23.23 1.97 -2.54
CA ARG A 120 -24.68 2.11 -2.58
C ARG A 120 -25.02 3.46 -3.20
N LEU A 121 -25.74 3.43 -4.32
CA LEU A 121 -26.27 4.61 -5.00
C LEU A 121 -27.78 4.68 -4.80
N GLN A 122 -28.28 5.81 -4.31
CA GLN A 122 -29.68 6.08 -4.05
C GLN A 122 -30.16 7.26 -4.89
N CYS A 123 -31.19 7.02 -5.70
CA CYS A 123 -31.87 8.07 -6.44
C CYS A 123 -32.85 8.86 -5.54
N PRO A 124 -33.22 10.09 -5.93
CA PRO A 124 -34.29 10.85 -5.27
C PRO A 124 -35.65 10.12 -5.27
N SER A 125 -35.87 9.20 -6.23
CA SER A 125 -37.06 8.35 -6.28
C SER A 125 -37.12 7.27 -5.19
N GLY A 126 -36.08 7.14 -4.35
CA GLY A 126 -35.96 6.11 -3.32
C GLY A 126 -35.44 4.77 -3.81
N LYS A 127 -35.25 4.59 -5.13
CA LYS A 127 -34.63 3.37 -5.68
C LYS A 127 -33.12 3.38 -5.44
N VAL A 128 -32.58 2.20 -5.17
CA VAL A 128 -31.16 2.00 -4.86
C VAL A 128 -30.50 1.03 -5.84
N ALA A 129 -29.21 1.22 -6.09
CA ALA A 129 -28.34 0.30 -6.80
C ALA A 129 -27.10 0.01 -5.94
N TYR A 130 -26.63 -1.23 -5.96
CA TYR A 130 -25.45 -1.66 -5.23
C TYR A 130 -24.40 -2.16 -6.22
N ASN A 131 -23.22 -1.54 -6.22
CA ASN A 131 -22.07 -1.96 -6.99
C ASN A 131 -21.06 -2.60 -6.05
N LYS A 132 -20.46 -3.72 -6.46
CA LYS A 132 -19.43 -4.41 -5.68
C LYS A 132 -18.14 -4.44 -6.46
N ARG A 133 -17.04 -4.09 -5.81
CA ARG A 133 -15.69 -4.27 -6.34
C ARG A 133 -14.78 -4.84 -5.28
N ASN A 134 -13.72 -5.52 -5.71
CA ASN A 134 -12.66 -5.94 -4.81
C ASN A 134 -11.55 -4.89 -4.83
N ASP A 135 -10.93 -4.68 -3.68
CA ASP A 135 -9.80 -3.79 -3.52
C ASP A 135 -8.78 -4.39 -2.55
N TYR A 136 -7.58 -3.83 -2.53
CA TYR A 136 -6.52 -4.17 -1.57
C TYR A 136 -6.22 -3.01 -0.63
N ILE A 137 -6.72 -1.81 -0.94
CA ILE A 137 -6.33 -0.57 -0.27
C ILE A 137 -7.55 0.27 0.02
N LEU A 138 -7.66 0.69 1.28
CA LEU A 138 -8.65 1.67 1.71
C LEU A 138 -8.01 3.06 1.71
N SER A 139 -8.22 3.81 0.63
CA SER A 139 -7.73 5.19 0.52
C SER A 139 -8.57 6.12 1.38
N LEU A 140 -8.00 6.60 2.49
CA LEU A 140 -8.65 7.55 3.39
C LEU A 140 -8.22 8.98 3.07
N ASN A 141 -9.20 9.83 2.76
CA ASN A 141 -8.97 11.27 2.66
C ASN A 141 -8.65 11.84 4.05
N ILE A 142 -7.74 12.82 4.11
CA ILE A 142 -7.36 13.48 5.36
C ILE A 142 -8.13 14.81 5.45
N PRO A 143 -9.21 14.88 6.25
CA PRO A 143 -9.98 16.10 6.44
C PRO A 143 -9.19 17.12 7.28
N LEU A 144 -8.44 18.01 6.62
CA LEU A 144 -7.59 19.03 7.27
C LEU A 144 -8.43 20.01 8.11
N GLU A 145 -9.67 20.24 7.72
CA GLU A 145 -10.65 21.02 8.46
C GLU A 145 -11.03 20.40 9.81
N LYS A 146 -10.78 19.10 10.03
CA LYS A 146 -10.98 18.41 11.31
C LYS A 146 -9.69 18.34 12.17
N ALA A 147 -8.64 19.08 11.82
CA ALA A 147 -7.42 19.15 12.62
C ALA A 147 -7.68 19.74 14.02
N THR A 148 -7.07 19.16 15.05
CA THR A 148 -7.23 19.59 16.46
C THR A 148 -6.34 20.76 16.85
N ASN A 149 -5.20 20.95 16.17
CA ASN A 149 -4.19 21.94 16.49
C ASN A 149 -4.17 23.14 15.53
N LYS A 150 -5.35 23.63 15.11
CA LYS A 150 -5.47 24.73 14.13
C LYS A 150 -4.73 26.00 14.53
N LYS A 151 -4.79 26.40 15.81
CA LYS A 151 -4.12 27.61 16.31
C LYS A 151 -2.59 27.52 16.18
N GLU A 152 -2.02 26.39 16.59
CA GLU A 152 -0.58 26.12 16.47
C GLU A 152 -0.13 26.12 15.00
N LEU A 153 -0.96 25.59 14.10
CA LEU A 153 -0.69 25.60 12.66
C LEU A 153 -0.68 27.00 12.08
N GLU A 154 -1.63 27.85 12.46
CA GLU A 154 -1.70 29.23 11.99
C GLU A 154 -0.49 30.04 12.47
N GLU A 155 -0.08 29.85 13.71
CA GLU A 155 1.14 30.47 14.27
C GLU A 155 2.39 29.98 13.54
N PHE A 156 2.50 28.67 13.30
CA PHE A 156 3.61 28.09 12.54
C PHE A 156 3.64 28.58 11.09
N GLN A 157 2.48 28.73 10.44
CA GLN A 157 2.39 29.27 9.07
C GLN A 157 2.89 30.73 9.02
N LYS A 158 2.51 31.56 9.99
CA LYS A 158 3.02 32.94 10.10
C LYS A 158 4.54 32.97 10.31
N LEU A 159 5.04 32.14 11.23
CA LEU A 159 6.47 32.02 11.49
C LEU A 159 7.23 31.53 10.25
N LYS A 160 6.64 30.57 9.52
CA LYS A 160 7.21 30.03 8.30
C LYS A 160 7.35 31.10 7.21
N VAL A 161 6.29 31.88 6.97
CA VAL A 161 6.33 33.00 6.02
C VAL A 161 7.39 34.02 6.43
N GLN A 162 7.49 34.36 7.72
CA GLN A 162 8.51 35.29 8.22
C GLN A 162 9.94 34.76 7.99
N ARG A 163 10.20 33.50 8.36
CA ARG A 163 11.52 32.85 8.18
C ARG A 163 11.90 32.73 6.70
N GLU A 164 10.94 32.42 5.84
CA GLU A 164 11.13 32.38 4.38
C GLU A 164 11.51 33.77 3.84
N THR A 165 10.88 34.85 4.32
CA THR A 165 11.28 36.23 3.95
C THR A 165 12.67 36.63 4.48
N GLU A 166 13.10 36.04 5.61
CA GLU A 166 14.43 36.25 6.19
C GLU A 166 15.50 35.32 5.59
N GLY A 167 15.13 34.41 4.68
CA GLY A 167 16.04 33.42 4.08
C GLY A 167 16.58 32.38 5.07
N LYS A 168 15.90 32.17 6.22
CA LYS A 168 16.31 31.19 7.24
C LYS A 168 15.52 29.90 7.09
N GLU A 169 16.23 28.77 7.10
CA GLU A 169 15.60 27.45 7.14
C GLU A 169 15.00 27.16 8.52
N ILE A 170 13.92 26.37 8.53
CA ILE A 170 13.25 25.93 9.75
C ILE A 170 13.79 24.55 10.11
N SER A 171 14.22 24.38 11.36
CA SER A 171 14.69 23.09 11.87
C SER A 171 13.56 22.06 11.86
N SER A 172 13.90 20.77 11.72
CA SER A 172 12.91 19.68 11.71
C SER A 172 12.04 19.64 12.96
N ASP A 173 12.61 20.08 14.09
CA ASP A 173 12.00 20.00 15.42
C ASP A 173 10.97 21.12 15.64
N GLU A 174 11.07 22.20 14.88
CA GLU A 174 10.12 23.32 14.90
C GLU A 174 8.92 23.11 13.98
N ILE A 175 8.90 22.04 13.17
CA ILE A 175 7.83 21.79 12.21
C ILE A 175 6.54 21.35 12.92
N VAL A 176 5.52 22.20 12.86
CA VAL A 176 4.17 21.85 13.33
C VAL A 176 3.39 21.21 12.19
N ARG A 177 2.89 19.98 12.40
CA ARG A 177 2.05 19.25 11.44
C ARG A 177 0.59 19.20 11.89
N PRO A 178 -0.37 19.14 10.94
CA PRO A 178 -1.78 19.01 11.30
C PRO A 178 -2.05 17.66 11.98
N ARG A 179 -2.76 17.72 13.10
CA ARG A 179 -3.17 16.55 13.87
C ARG A 179 -4.64 16.26 13.58
N VAL A 180 -4.88 15.36 12.65
CA VAL A 180 -6.22 14.88 12.29
C VAL A 180 -6.45 13.51 12.93
N PRO A 181 -7.53 13.31 13.72
CA PRO A 181 -7.85 11.99 14.27
C PRO A 181 -8.17 10.97 13.18
N LEU A 182 -7.73 9.72 13.34
CA LEU A 182 -8.05 8.64 12.38
C LEU A 182 -9.56 8.39 12.25
N SER A 183 -10.31 8.54 13.36
CA SER A 183 -11.77 8.44 13.33
C SER A 183 -12.38 9.46 12.37
N ALA A 184 -11.87 10.68 12.32
CA ALA A 184 -12.35 11.71 11.42
C ALA A 184 -12.18 11.34 9.93
N CYS A 185 -11.09 10.63 9.59
CA CYS A 185 -10.85 10.12 8.23
C CYS A 185 -11.82 8.98 7.87
N LEU A 186 -12.09 8.06 8.80
CA LEU A 186 -13.05 6.96 8.61
C LEU A 186 -14.49 7.48 8.50
N ASP A 187 -14.85 8.46 9.33
CA ASP A 187 -16.14 9.14 9.25
C ASP A 187 -16.28 9.83 7.89
N SER A 188 -15.22 10.52 7.42
CA SER A 188 -15.22 11.15 6.10
C SER A 188 -15.35 10.14 4.96
N PHE A 189 -14.78 8.95 5.10
CA PHE A 189 -14.87 7.90 4.07
C PHE A 189 -16.28 7.28 4.00
N SER A 190 -16.98 7.17 5.13
CA SER A 190 -18.32 6.56 5.22
C SER A 190 -19.47 7.56 5.06
N GLN A 191 -19.16 8.84 4.88
CA GLN A 191 -20.16 9.88 4.68
C GLN A 191 -20.85 9.73 3.31
N PRO A 192 -22.17 9.94 3.23
CA PRO A 192 -22.87 10.02 1.95
C PRO A 192 -22.33 11.18 1.11
N GLU A 193 -22.12 10.95 -0.18
CA GLU A 193 -21.60 11.95 -1.12
C GLU A 193 -22.63 12.21 -2.23
N GLU A 194 -22.83 13.49 -2.57
CA GLU A 194 -23.73 13.85 -3.65
C GLU A 194 -23.08 13.66 -5.03
N VAL A 195 -23.62 12.75 -5.83
CA VAL A 195 -23.19 12.51 -7.20
C VAL A 195 -24.06 13.31 -8.17
N GLN A 196 -23.52 14.41 -8.68
CA GLN A 196 -24.21 15.27 -9.65
C GLN A 196 -24.24 14.64 -11.05
N GLY A 197 -25.33 14.88 -11.79
CA GLY A 197 -25.46 14.45 -13.19
C GLY A 197 -25.76 12.96 -13.38
N PHE A 198 -26.13 12.24 -12.31
CA PHE A 198 -26.50 10.83 -12.37
C PHE A 198 -27.79 10.63 -13.19
N TYR A 199 -27.77 9.75 -14.18
CA TYR A 199 -28.97 9.41 -14.95
C TYR A 199 -29.81 8.36 -14.23
N SER A 200 -30.97 8.75 -13.69
CA SER A 200 -31.88 7.82 -13.03
C SER A 200 -32.77 7.13 -14.05
N THR A 201 -32.62 5.82 -14.20
CA THR A 201 -33.52 4.99 -15.02
C THR A 201 -34.97 4.98 -14.49
N ALA A 202 -35.14 5.24 -13.19
CA ALA A 202 -36.45 5.33 -12.55
C ALA A 202 -37.20 6.61 -12.93
N LEU A 203 -36.50 7.74 -12.99
CA LEU A 203 -37.06 9.06 -13.32
C LEU A 203 -36.90 9.41 -14.81
N LYS A 204 -36.13 8.61 -15.57
CA LYS A 204 -35.71 8.85 -16.96
C LYS A 204 -35.10 10.24 -17.18
N ALA A 205 -34.44 10.78 -16.15
CA ALA A 205 -33.89 12.12 -16.13
C ALA A 205 -32.54 12.14 -15.39
N ARG A 206 -31.74 13.20 -15.64
CA ARG A 206 -30.52 13.46 -14.88
C ARG A 206 -30.88 14.12 -13.55
N THR A 207 -30.37 13.57 -12.46
CA THR A 207 -30.62 14.01 -11.09
C THR A 207 -29.34 13.95 -10.27
N THR A 208 -29.40 14.41 -9.03
CA THR A 208 -28.34 14.18 -8.03
C THR A 208 -28.66 12.88 -7.29
N ALA A 209 -27.70 11.97 -7.20
CA ALA A 209 -27.79 10.75 -6.39
C ALA A 209 -26.98 10.91 -5.10
N ILE A 210 -27.24 10.06 -4.12
CA ILE A 210 -26.51 9.96 -2.84
C ILE A 210 -25.98 8.54 -2.69
#